data_AF-A0A953ML89-F1
#
_entry.id   AF-A0A953ML89-F1
#
_cell.length_a   1.000
_cell.length_b   1.000
_cell.length_c   1.000
_cell.angle_alpha   90.00
_cell.angle_beta   90.00
_cell.angle_gamma   90.00
#
_symmetry.space_group_name_H-M   'P 1'
#
loop_
_entity.id
_entity.type
_entity.pdbx_description
1 polymer ?
#
loop_
_entity_poly.entity_id
_entity_poly.type
_entity_poly.pdbx_seq_one_letter_code
_entity_poly.pdbx_strand_id
1 'polypeptide(L)' 'MNIVIDTYILLDIGLKREHFYIDSAKVVSLAENKSAIGFIAWHTLSTFY' A
#
# COMPACT_ATOMS: atom_id res chain seq x y z
N MET A 1 -2.87 15.33 4.41
CA MET A 1 -1.63 14.56 4.67
C MET A 1 -1.32 13.74 3.43
N ASN A 2 -0.06 13.71 2.99
CA ASN A 2 0.34 12.96 1.79
C ASN A 2 1.16 11.75 2.24
N ILE A 3 0.90 10.59 1.65
CA ILE A 3 1.65 9.35 1.92
C ILE A 3 2.15 8.75 0.60
N VAL A 4 3.37 8.22 0.64
CA VAL A 4 3.91 7.42 -0.47
C VAL A 4 3.82 5.96 -0.04
N ILE A 5 3.16 5.14 -0.87
CA ILE A 5 2.91 3.72 -0.60
C ILE A 5 3.93 2.90 -1.38
N ASP A 6 4.71 2.11 -0.65
CA ASP A 6 5.73 1.20 -1.20
C ASP A 6 5.11 -0.08 -1.81
N THR A 7 5.83 -0.74 -2.72
CA THR A 7 5.39 -1.99 -3.38
C THR A 7 5.09 -3.05 -2.33
N TYR A 8 5.92 -3.16 -1.28
CA TYR A 8 5.77 -4.20 -0.28
C TYR A 8 4.43 -4.11 0.46
N ILE A 9 3.94 -2.89 0.74
CA ILE A 9 2.60 -2.69 1.34
C ILE A 9 1.51 -3.25 0.42
N LEU A 10 1.61 -2.98 -0.88
CA LEU A 10 0.66 -3.49 -1.87
C LEU A 10 0.76 -5.01 -2.03
N LEU A 11 1.98 -5.57 -1.98
CA LEU A 11 2.22 -7.02 -2.05
C LEU A 11 1.70 -7.75 -0.83
N ASP A 12 1.86 -7.17 0.36
CA ASP A 12 1.37 -7.76 1.60
C ASP A 12 -0.14 -7.91 1.60
N ILE A 13 -0.85 -6.93 1.02
CA ILE A 13 -2.31 -6.98 0.81
C ILE A 13 -2.65 -7.96 -0.32
N GLY A 14 -2.04 -7.80 -1.49
CA GLY A 14 -2.36 -8.59 -2.69
C GLY A 14 -2.10 -10.09 -2.52
N LEU A 15 -1.03 -10.46 -1.79
CA LEU A 15 -0.64 -11.84 -1.50
C LEU A 15 -1.18 -12.35 -0.16
N LYS A 16 -1.90 -11.53 0.60
CA LYS A 16 -2.41 -11.87 1.95
C LYS A 16 -1.34 -12.39 2.90
N ARG A 17 -0.18 -11.71 2.97
CA ARG A 17 0.92 -12.11 3.87
C ARG A 17 0.53 -11.86 5.32
N GLU A 18 0.11 -12.91 6.04
CA GLU A 18 -0.56 -12.82 7.35
C GLU A 18 0.13 -11.89 8.35
N HIS A 19 1.45 -11.97 8.48
CA HIS A 19 2.22 -11.15 9.44
C HIS A 19 2.18 -9.64 9.15
N PHE A 20 1.97 -9.24 7.90
CA PHE A 20 2.05 -7.85 7.46
C PHE A 20 0.71 -7.31 6.93
N TYR A 21 -0.24 -8.20 6.64
CA TYR A 21 -1.50 -7.86 5.98
C TYR A 21 -2.28 -6.78 6.73
N ILE A 22 -2.46 -6.95 8.04
CA ILE A 22 -3.29 -6.04 8.84
C ILE A 22 -2.70 -4.64 8.87
N ASP A 23 -1.39 -4.51 9.04
CA ASP A 23 -0.74 -3.20 9.13
C ASP A 23 -0.64 -2.53 7.76
N SER A 24 -0.35 -3.29 6.71
CA SER A 24 -0.39 -2.80 5.33
C SER A 24 -1.79 -2.35 4.92
N ALA A 25 -2.84 -3.10 5.29
CA ALA A 25 -4.23 -2.72 5.06
C ALA A 25 -4.62 -1.41 5.77
N LYS A 26 -4.12 -1.17 6.99
CA LYS A 26 -4.35 0.11 7.69
C LYS A 26 -3.78 1.28 6.89
N VAL A 27 -2.56 1.15 6.35
CA VAL A 27 -1.93 2.21 5.54
C VAL A 27 -2.77 2.52 4.30
N VAL A 28 -3.21 1.51 3.57
CA VAL A 28 -4.05 1.70 2.37
C VAL A 28 -5.42 2.28 2.73
N SER A 29 -6.01 1.88 3.86
CA SER A 29 -7.28 2.41 4.33
C SER A 29 -7.27 3.92 4.60
N LEU A 30 -6.11 4.51 4.91
CA LEU A 30 -5.96 5.96 5.06
C LEU A 30 -6.22 6.69 3.73
N ALA A 31 -5.77 6.11 2.62
CA ALA A 31 -6.01 6.64 1.29
C ALA A 31 -7.45 6.39 0.83
N GLU A 32 -7.98 5.18 1.04
CA GLU A 32 -9.35 4.82 0.66
C GLU A 32 -10.41 5.67 1.39
N ASN A 33 -10.20 5.92 2.68
CA ASN A 33 -11.10 6.74 3.51
C ASN A 33 -10.86 8.24 3.36
N LYS A 34 -10.07 8.68 2.38
CA LYS A 34 -9.74 10.10 2.11
C LYS A 34 -9.11 10.84 3.32
N SER A 35 -8.54 10.10 4.26
CA SER A 35 -7.79 10.67 5.41
C SER A 35 -6.38 11.11 5.00
N ALA A 36 -5.84 10.52 3.92
CA ALA A 36 -4.61 10.92 3.26
C ALA A 36 -4.75 10.85 1.73
N ILE A 37 -3.92 11.62 1.01
CA ILE A 37 -3.73 11.44 -0.43
C ILE A 37 -2.56 10.48 -0.63
N GLY A 38 -2.85 9.30 -1.20
CA GLY A 38 -1.86 8.27 -1.46
C GLY A 38 -1.22 8.40 -2.84
N PHE A 39 0.10 8.23 -2.90
CA PHE A 39 0.87 8.17 -4.13
C PHE A 39 1.62 6.85 -4.19
N ILE A 40 1.75 6.28 -5.39
CA ILE A 40 2.57 5.11 -5.67
C ILE A 40 3.47 5.49 -6.84
N ALA A 41 4.76 5.19 -6.75
CA ALA A 41 5.64 5.46 -7.87
C ALA A 41 5.47 4.40 -8.97
N TRP A 42 5.55 4.80 -10.24
CA TRP A 42 5.36 3.87 -11.36
C TRP A 42 6.33 2.67 -11.32
N HIS A 43 7.59 2.93 -10.96
CA HIS A 43 8.62 1.87 -10.86
C HIS A 43 8.31 0.85 -9.76
N THR A 44 7.62 1.28 -8.69
CA THR A 44 7.13 0.45 -7.59
C THR A 44 6.05 -0.53 -8.09
N LEU A 45 5.22 -0.12 -9.06
CA LEU A 45 4.25 -1.03 -9.71
C LEU A 45 4.91 -1.98 -10.71
N SER A 46 5.98 -1.56 -11.41
CA SER A 46 6.67 -2.46 -12.35
C SER A 46 7.36 -3.65 -11.67
N THR A 47 7.66 -3.57 -10.36
CA THR A 47 8.19 -4.69 -9.58
C THR A 47 7.16 -5.82 -9.36
N PHE A 48 5.89 -5.62 -9.72
CA PHE A 48 4.87 -6.68 -9.66
C PHE A 48 4.99 -7.72 -10.78
N TYR A 49 5.79 -7.46 -11.82
CA TYR A 49 5.91 -8.30 -13.03
C TYR A 49 7.26 -8.99 -13.12
#